data_AF-A0A0F9BRS3-F1
#
_entry.id   AF-A0A0F9BRS3-F1
#
_cell.length_a   1.000
_cell.length_b   1.000
_cell.length_c   1.000
_cell.angle_alpha   90.00
_cell.angle_beta   90.00
_cell.angle_gamma   90.00
#
_symmetry.space_group_name_H-M   'P 1'
#
loop_
_entity.id
_entity.type
_entity.pdbx_description
1 polymer ?
#
loop_
_entity_poly.entity_id
_entity_poly.type
_entity_poly.pdbx_seq_one_letter_code
_entity_poly.pdbx_strand_id
1 'polypeptide(L)'
;ASAYLGGEGVISLLVGGLDHLYRAAGVFDKQQTHWPTIQDLLIWLRTVKLKGRAAMWQASAERILLAMTYGEFGAVLNTQDNSHIAELLDHNAVLEMDGLSSSSDRVMFSESLTLYLYRYKLAQGPQEKLTNMIILEEAHNLLLKKSSDSKESILETSIRMVRQYGLGYVFVDQSASLLSRVAFANSYATIALSQKLRSDVQTISGAMNLTDEQKQALNTLPVGTAVVRLADEYPEPFVIKIRRCPIREGCISDKAIRDKWGAYYSDTGSNSPIRASPEVVSPISPPDKKEQEKRNNLKTENITHPPSPGESQDRENKPLLSNDSQPDTPNNRLTREQIRFLADLATRPLSTTVSRYQRLNLSRRRGNAIRQGLAAAGIINAVTIPTRSGQVVLYELTDLGRSVCSSAHIETPPSPQESLEHRYWIRQTAKYFEKRGYEITCGHPVKGNGAVDILAQRGGQRTAVEVETGKSNIKTNLAKTKSAGFDRIVFVATSPAAVSA
;
A
#
# COMPACT_ATOMS: atom_id res chain seq x y z
N ALA A 1 3.66 10.13 21.14
CA ALA A 1 3.07 9.16 22.09
C ALA A 1 4.11 8.36 22.89
N SER A 2 5.22 7.87 22.33
CA SER A 2 6.17 7.02 23.07
C SER A 2 6.80 7.67 24.31
N ALA A 3 6.94 8.99 24.34
CA ALA A 3 7.36 9.75 25.53
C ALA A 3 6.39 9.62 26.72
N TYR A 4 5.11 9.31 26.43
CA TYR A 4 4.03 9.12 27.40
C TYR A 4 3.72 7.63 27.67
N LEU A 5 4.40 6.70 26.99
CA LEU A 5 4.23 5.27 27.21
C LEU A 5 5.11 4.82 28.38
N GLY A 6 4.49 4.62 29.54
CA GLY A 6 5.12 3.94 30.67
C GLY A 6 5.23 2.42 30.45
N GLY A 7 6.09 1.75 31.21
CA GLY A 7 6.06 0.28 31.28
C GLY A 7 4.74 -0.24 31.86
N GLU A 8 4.41 -1.52 31.64
CA GLU A 8 3.14 -2.14 32.09
C GLU A 8 2.77 -1.85 33.56
N GLY A 9 3.77 -1.79 34.46
CA GLY A 9 3.56 -1.43 35.86
C GLY A 9 3.12 0.02 36.07
N VAL A 10 3.69 0.97 35.31
CA VAL A 10 3.30 2.38 35.32
C VAL A 10 1.87 2.51 34.77
N ILE A 11 1.55 1.82 33.67
CA ILE A 11 0.20 1.80 33.09
C ILE A 11 -0.81 1.29 34.11
N SER A 12 -0.53 0.16 34.76
CA SER A 12 -1.42 -0.41 35.80
C SER A 12 -1.64 0.55 36.96
N LEU A 13 -0.62 1.30 37.37
CA LEU A 13 -0.73 2.29 38.44
C LEU A 13 -1.61 3.48 38.02
N LEU A 14 -1.40 4.01 36.81
CA LEU A 14 -2.19 5.14 36.28
C LEU A 14 -3.65 4.75 36.07
N VAL A 15 -3.92 3.56 35.51
CA VAL A 15 -5.29 3.04 35.34
C VAL A 15 -5.98 2.85 36.69
N GLY A 16 -5.29 2.31 37.68
CA GLY A 16 -5.85 2.16 39.03
C GLY A 16 -6.16 3.50 39.70
N GLY A 17 -5.32 4.52 39.49
CA GLY A 17 -5.58 5.88 39.97
C GLY A 17 -6.78 6.53 39.29
N LEU A 18 -6.90 6.39 37.96
CA LEU A 18 -8.07 6.88 37.22
C LEU A 18 -9.35 6.18 37.67
N ASP A 19 -9.36 4.86 37.81
CA ASP A 19 -10.52 4.11 38.31
C ASP A 19 -10.94 4.60 39.71
N HIS A 20 -9.97 4.80 40.61
CA HIS A 20 -10.23 5.34 41.94
C HIS A 20 -10.89 6.73 41.89
N LEU A 21 -10.33 7.65 41.09
CA LEU A 21 -10.87 9.01 40.97
C LEU A 21 -12.25 9.01 40.32
N TYR A 22 -12.47 8.18 39.29
CA TYR A 22 -13.76 8.07 38.60
C TYR A 22 -14.83 7.49 39.52
N ARG A 23 -14.50 6.51 40.37
CA ARG A 23 -15.40 6.02 41.43
C ARG A 23 -15.70 7.10 42.46
N ALA A 24 -14.67 7.79 42.95
CA ALA A 24 -14.83 8.83 43.96
C ALA A 24 -15.69 10.00 43.46
N ALA A 25 -15.59 10.33 42.17
CA ALA A 25 -16.42 11.32 41.51
C ALA A 25 -17.82 10.79 41.09
N GLY A 26 -18.15 9.52 41.31
CA GLY A 26 -19.46 8.95 40.96
C GLY A 26 -19.71 8.80 39.46
N VAL A 27 -18.65 8.77 38.64
CA VAL A 27 -18.75 8.70 37.15
C VAL A 27 -19.44 7.43 36.69
N PHE A 28 -19.09 6.29 37.29
CA PHE A 28 -19.67 4.99 36.92
C PHE A 28 -21.15 4.87 37.29
N ASP A 29 -21.58 5.60 38.32
CA ASP A 29 -22.96 5.66 38.79
C ASP A 29 -23.78 6.77 38.10
N LYS A 30 -23.16 7.53 37.18
CA LYS A 30 -23.73 8.70 36.50
C LYS A 30 -24.17 9.82 37.45
N GLN A 31 -23.48 9.97 38.58
CA GLN A 31 -23.76 10.98 39.62
C GLN A 31 -22.69 12.09 39.70
N GLN A 32 -21.78 12.12 38.73
CA GLN A 32 -20.67 13.05 38.73
C GLN A 32 -21.10 14.50 38.52
N THR A 33 -20.50 15.39 39.31
CA THR A 33 -20.65 16.85 39.19
C THR A 33 -19.46 17.53 38.51
N HIS A 34 -18.36 16.79 38.37
CA HIS A 34 -17.11 17.22 37.73
C HIS A 34 -16.42 15.99 37.13
N TRP A 35 -15.52 16.21 36.17
CA TRP A 35 -14.72 15.15 35.57
C TRP A 35 -13.32 15.13 36.18
N PRO A 36 -12.82 13.96 36.65
CA PRO A 36 -11.44 13.85 37.09
C PRO A 36 -10.46 14.16 35.95
N THR A 37 -9.45 14.97 36.24
CA THR A 37 -8.44 15.44 35.28
C THR A 37 -7.10 14.75 35.47
N ILE A 38 -6.18 14.97 34.53
CA ILE A 38 -4.78 14.55 34.66
C ILE A 38 -4.12 15.22 35.88
N GLN A 39 -4.49 16.46 36.17
CA GLN A 39 -4.05 17.18 37.37
C GLN A 39 -4.52 16.47 38.66
N ASP A 40 -5.78 16.03 38.72
CA ASP A 40 -6.29 15.28 39.88
C ASP A 40 -5.56 13.96 40.07
N LEU A 41 -5.26 13.27 38.96
CA LEU A 41 -4.47 12.04 38.97
C LEU A 41 -3.04 12.26 39.47
N LEU A 42 -2.41 13.38 39.09
CA LEU A 42 -1.08 13.75 39.59
C LEU A 42 -1.11 14.04 41.10
N ILE A 43 -2.13 14.75 41.59
CA ILE A 43 -2.30 15.02 43.03
C ILE A 43 -2.54 13.73 43.80
N TRP A 44 -3.40 12.85 43.30
CA TRP A 44 -3.64 11.54 43.89
C TRP A 44 -2.35 10.72 43.96
N LEU A 45 -1.59 10.66 42.86
CA LEU A 45 -0.35 9.89 42.79
C LEU A 45 0.71 10.39 43.79
N ARG A 46 0.76 11.69 44.08
CA ARG A 46 1.67 12.28 45.07
C ARG A 46 1.26 12.04 46.51
N THR A 47 -0.03 11.84 46.76
CA THR A 47 -0.59 11.75 48.13
C THR A 47 -0.85 10.31 48.57
N VAL A 48 -1.09 9.40 47.61
CA VAL A 48 -1.40 8.01 47.90
C VAL A 48 -0.17 7.28 48.47
N LYS A 49 -0.39 6.52 49.55
CA LYS A 49 0.66 5.68 50.16
C LYS A 49 0.79 4.36 49.41
N LEU A 50 1.66 4.32 48.42
CA LEU A 50 1.95 3.10 47.65
C LEU A 50 2.87 2.15 48.43
N LYS A 51 2.69 0.85 48.24
CA LYS A 51 3.53 -0.21 48.81
C LYS A 51 3.99 -1.20 47.75
N GLY A 52 5.09 -1.89 48.00
CA GLY A 52 5.62 -2.93 47.12
C GLY A 52 5.97 -2.39 45.73
N ARG A 53 5.62 -3.14 44.68
CA ARG A 53 5.98 -2.82 43.29
C ARG A 53 5.42 -1.48 42.80
N ALA A 54 4.23 -1.07 43.27
CA ALA A 54 3.61 0.19 42.86
C ALA A 54 4.46 1.41 43.24
N ALA A 55 5.11 1.40 44.40
CA ALA A 55 5.99 2.48 44.84
C ALA A 55 7.22 2.64 43.91
N MET A 56 7.72 1.54 43.33
CA MET A 56 8.84 1.59 42.39
C MET A 56 8.47 2.27 41.06
N TRP A 57 7.19 2.36 40.72
CA TRP A 57 6.71 2.95 39.47
C TRP A 57 6.26 4.41 39.61
N GLN A 58 6.12 4.90 40.85
CA GLN A 58 5.56 6.21 41.17
C GLN A 58 6.32 7.35 40.50
N ALA A 59 7.66 7.40 40.63
CA ALA A 59 8.47 8.46 40.04
C ALA A 59 8.37 8.52 38.50
N SER A 60 8.25 7.36 37.85
CA SER A 60 8.07 7.28 36.40
C SER A 60 6.68 7.74 35.97
N ALA A 61 5.65 7.33 36.69
CA ALA A 61 4.28 7.77 36.49
C ALA A 61 4.14 9.28 36.71
N GLU A 62 4.75 9.81 37.77
CA GLU A 62 4.72 11.24 38.12
C GLU A 62 5.36 12.08 37.01
N ARG A 63 6.51 11.65 36.48
CA ARG A 63 7.18 12.36 35.37
C ARG A 63 6.30 12.45 34.12
N ILE A 64 5.57 11.38 33.80
CA ILE A 64 4.65 11.34 32.65
C ILE A 64 3.50 12.32 32.87
N LEU A 65 2.85 12.27 34.03
CA LEU A 65 1.73 13.16 34.35
C LEU A 65 2.18 14.63 34.40
N LEU A 66 3.34 14.90 35.01
CA LEU A 66 3.88 16.26 35.08
C LEU A 66 4.08 16.86 33.68
N ALA A 67 4.64 16.08 32.74
CA ALA A 67 4.81 16.50 31.37
C ALA A 67 3.46 16.78 30.68
N MET A 68 2.42 16.03 30.99
CA MET A 68 1.07 16.25 30.46
C MET A 68 0.34 17.45 31.11
N THR A 69 0.74 17.88 32.30
CA THR A 69 0.10 19.00 33.02
C THR A 69 0.79 20.36 32.79
N TYR A 70 1.95 20.38 32.16
CA TYR A 70 2.76 21.59 32.00
C TYR A 70 2.56 22.24 30.62
N GLY A 71 2.61 23.58 30.59
CA GLY A 71 2.56 24.39 29.37
C GLY A 71 1.21 24.32 28.62
N GLU A 72 1.24 24.68 27.34
CA GLU A 72 0.06 24.74 26.47
C GLU A 72 -0.66 23.39 26.36
N PHE A 73 0.08 22.28 26.35
CA PHE A 73 -0.52 20.95 26.30
C PHE A 73 -1.33 20.63 27.57
N GLY A 74 -0.86 21.06 28.73
CA GLY A 74 -1.61 20.97 29.99
C GLY A 74 -2.91 21.77 29.96
N ALA A 75 -2.91 22.96 29.33
CA ALA A 75 -4.11 23.77 29.18
C ALA A 75 -5.17 23.09 28.31
N VAL A 76 -4.76 22.35 27.28
CA VAL A 76 -5.66 21.57 26.42
C VAL A 76 -6.26 20.36 27.14
N LEU A 77 -5.47 19.68 27.99
CA LEU A 77 -5.92 18.45 28.64
C LEU A 77 -6.70 18.66 29.94
N ASN A 78 -6.38 19.70 30.70
CA ASN A 78 -6.99 19.95 32.02
C ASN A 78 -8.28 20.77 31.90
N THR A 79 -9.27 20.24 31.19
CA THR A 79 -10.61 20.83 31.05
C THR A 79 -11.67 20.00 31.78
N GLN A 80 -12.71 20.67 32.27
CA GLN A 80 -13.90 20.03 32.87
C GLN A 80 -15.00 19.73 31.85
N ASP A 81 -14.92 20.32 30.65
CA ASP A 81 -15.88 20.13 29.59
C ASP A 81 -15.19 19.93 28.24
N ASN A 82 -15.65 18.94 27.50
CA ASN A 82 -15.21 18.61 26.14
C ASN A 82 -16.38 18.45 25.16
N SER A 83 -17.58 18.92 25.53
CA SER A 83 -18.80 18.84 24.72
C SER A 83 -18.62 19.42 23.30
N HIS A 84 -17.87 20.52 23.20
CA HIS A 84 -17.51 21.19 21.94
C HIS A 84 -16.72 20.30 20.96
N ILE A 85 -16.04 19.25 21.42
CA ILE A 85 -15.31 18.33 20.54
C ILE A 85 -16.28 17.59 19.60
N ALA A 86 -17.45 17.21 20.10
CA ALA A 86 -18.46 16.54 19.28
C ALA A 86 -19.02 17.48 18.20
N GLU A 87 -19.16 18.77 18.52
CA GLU A 87 -19.67 19.80 17.60
C GLU A 87 -18.75 20.03 16.40
N LEU A 88 -17.46 19.65 16.50
CA LEU A 88 -16.54 19.67 15.34
C LEU A 88 -17.06 18.79 14.19
N LEU A 89 -17.87 17.77 14.47
CA LEU A 89 -18.47 16.91 13.45
C LEU A 89 -19.59 17.59 12.67
N ASP A 90 -20.14 18.70 13.18
CA ASP A 90 -21.23 19.45 12.54
C ASP A 90 -20.71 20.61 11.67
N HIS A 91 -19.38 20.80 11.63
CA HIS A 91 -18.73 21.93 10.98
C HIS A 91 -17.53 21.52 10.12
N ASN A 92 -17.20 22.36 9.14
CA ASN A 92 -15.91 22.27 8.43
C ASN A 92 -14.84 22.95 9.30
N ALA A 93 -14.18 22.16 10.15
CA ALA A 93 -13.17 22.63 11.08
C ALA A 93 -11.75 22.38 10.55
N VAL A 94 -10.84 23.33 10.83
CA VAL A 94 -9.39 23.17 10.66
C VAL A 94 -8.77 23.38 12.03
N LEU A 95 -7.98 22.40 12.49
CA LEU A 95 -7.31 22.45 13.79
C LEU A 95 -5.85 22.81 13.58
N GLU A 96 -5.48 24.03 13.96
CA GLU A 96 -4.09 24.48 13.98
C GLU A 96 -3.40 23.94 15.23
N MET A 97 -2.25 23.30 15.04
CA MET A 97 -1.55 22.58 16.11
C MET A 97 -0.18 23.18 16.45
N ASP A 98 0.19 24.32 15.85
CA ASP A 98 1.49 24.97 16.05
C ASP A 98 1.68 25.48 17.49
N GLY A 99 0.58 25.71 18.22
CA GLY A 99 0.62 26.02 19.65
C GLY A 99 1.10 24.86 20.53
N LEU A 100 1.11 23.62 20.03
CA LEU A 100 1.64 22.46 20.76
C LEU A 100 3.14 22.30 20.50
N SER A 101 3.93 22.69 21.51
CA SER A 101 5.38 22.85 21.39
C SER A 101 6.15 21.61 20.94
N SER A 102 5.77 20.39 21.37
CA SER A 102 6.47 19.17 20.97
C SER A 102 5.71 18.35 19.93
N SER A 103 6.44 17.61 19.10
CA SER A 103 5.84 16.63 18.18
C SER A 103 5.11 15.50 18.93
N SER A 104 5.54 15.19 20.16
CA SER A 104 4.89 14.19 20.99
C SER A 104 3.51 14.63 21.47
N ASP A 105 3.34 15.92 21.79
CA ASP A 105 2.07 16.51 22.20
C ASP A 105 1.08 16.51 21.04
N ARG A 106 1.56 16.94 19.86
CA ARG A 106 0.76 16.92 18.63
C ARG A 106 0.27 15.53 18.30
N VAL A 107 1.16 14.53 18.31
CA VAL A 107 0.79 13.12 18.09
C VAL A 107 -0.24 12.64 19.12
N MET A 108 -0.01 12.92 20.41
CA MET A 108 -0.90 12.46 21.47
C MET A 108 -2.28 13.10 21.37
N PHE A 109 -2.34 14.41 21.13
CA PHE A 109 -3.59 15.13 20.95
C PHE A 109 -4.37 14.60 19.75
N SER A 110 -3.73 14.52 18.58
CA SER A 110 -4.38 14.03 17.36
C SER A 110 -4.85 12.58 17.49
N GLU A 111 -4.07 11.71 18.14
CA GLU A 111 -4.46 10.33 18.40
C GLU A 111 -5.68 10.26 19.33
N SER A 112 -5.67 11.02 20.43
CA SER A 112 -6.76 11.06 21.40
C SER A 112 -8.04 11.62 20.80
N LEU A 113 -7.94 12.72 20.04
CA LEU A 113 -9.06 13.36 19.37
C LEU A 113 -9.66 12.44 18.31
N THR A 114 -8.83 11.86 17.44
CA THR A 114 -9.31 10.96 16.38
C THR A 114 -10.00 9.73 16.98
N LEU A 115 -9.43 9.18 18.06
CA LEU A 115 -10.05 8.07 18.79
C LEU A 115 -11.39 8.47 19.42
N TYR A 116 -11.48 9.65 20.03
CA TYR A 116 -12.72 10.16 20.61
C TYR A 116 -13.82 10.30 19.55
N LEU A 117 -13.52 10.96 18.43
CA LEU A 117 -14.48 11.16 17.32
C LEU A 117 -14.93 9.82 16.73
N TYR A 118 -14.01 8.88 16.55
CA TYR A 118 -14.34 7.53 16.11
C TYR A 118 -15.31 6.82 17.08
N ARG A 119 -15.04 6.87 18.39
CA ARG A 119 -15.90 6.24 19.41
C ARG A 119 -17.26 6.93 19.51
N TYR A 120 -17.29 8.24 19.36
CA TYR A 120 -18.54 9.01 19.33
C TYR A 120 -19.41 8.57 18.15
N LYS A 121 -18.84 8.43 16.94
CA LYS A 121 -19.54 7.87 15.77
C LYS A 121 -19.97 6.41 15.95
N LEU A 122 -19.12 5.60 16.59
CA LEU A 122 -19.46 4.22 16.92
C LEU A 122 -20.70 4.14 17.82
N ALA A 123 -20.82 5.02 18.82
CA ALA A 123 -21.96 5.08 19.72
C ALA A 123 -23.26 5.57 19.05
N GLN A 124 -23.15 6.36 17.96
CA GLN A 124 -24.31 6.75 17.14
C GLN A 124 -24.84 5.60 16.26
N GLY A 125 -24.08 4.52 16.13
CA GLY A 125 -24.45 3.35 15.33
C GLY A 125 -24.16 3.50 13.84
N PRO A 126 -24.45 2.45 13.05
CA PRO A 126 -24.13 2.41 11.63
C PRO A 126 -24.81 3.51 10.82
N GLN A 127 -24.14 3.99 9.77
CA GLN A 127 -24.64 4.99 8.84
C GLN A 127 -24.52 4.47 7.41
N GLU A 128 -25.57 4.66 6.60
CA GLU A 128 -25.56 4.24 5.19
C GLU A 128 -24.73 5.16 4.29
N LYS A 129 -24.58 6.43 4.68
CA LYS A 129 -23.91 7.46 3.89
C LYS A 129 -22.68 7.99 4.62
N LEU A 130 -21.70 8.42 3.84
CA LEU A 130 -20.59 9.20 4.36
C LEU A 130 -21.11 10.55 4.88
N THR A 131 -20.83 10.84 6.16
CA THR A 131 -21.25 12.07 6.85
C THR A 131 -20.06 12.95 7.20
N ASN A 132 -18.92 12.36 7.58
CA ASN A 132 -17.75 13.08 8.04
C ASN A 132 -16.46 12.56 7.40
N MET A 133 -15.55 13.47 7.09
CA MET A 133 -14.21 13.17 6.59
C MET A 133 -13.17 13.78 7.53
N ILE A 134 -12.26 12.96 8.04
CA ILE A 134 -11.11 13.40 8.82
C ILE A 134 -9.88 13.43 7.90
N ILE A 135 -9.28 14.60 7.73
CA ILE A 135 -8.06 14.80 6.95
C ILE A 135 -6.89 14.83 7.91
N LEU A 136 -5.97 13.89 7.77
CA LEU A 136 -4.75 13.79 8.58
C LEU A 136 -3.57 14.24 7.74
N GLU A 137 -3.06 15.44 8.02
CA GLU A 137 -1.78 15.90 7.51
C GLU A 137 -0.62 15.21 8.27
N GLU A 138 0.49 14.96 7.58
CA GLU A 138 1.63 14.20 8.09
C GLU A 138 1.19 12.87 8.75
N ALA A 139 0.33 12.13 8.05
CA ALA A 139 -0.32 10.95 8.60
C ALA A 139 0.64 9.89 9.16
N HIS A 140 1.92 9.86 8.74
CA HIS A 140 2.96 8.98 9.31
C HIS A 140 3.19 9.21 10.81
N ASN A 141 2.88 10.40 11.34
CA ASN A 141 2.95 10.69 12.77
C ASN A 141 2.00 9.82 13.59
N LEU A 142 0.84 9.46 13.03
CA LEU A 142 -0.17 8.59 13.66
C LEU A 142 -0.15 7.15 13.14
N LEU A 143 0.20 6.98 11.87
CA LEU A 143 0.16 5.72 11.13
C LEU A 143 1.57 5.31 10.70
N LEU A 144 2.52 5.39 11.62
CA LEU A 144 3.90 5.02 11.33
C LEU A 144 4.00 3.53 10.99
N LYS A 145 4.81 3.21 9.98
CA LYS A 145 5.15 1.84 9.60
C LYS A 145 5.96 1.20 10.72
N LYS A 146 5.34 0.21 11.38
CA LYS A 146 5.99 -0.57 12.44
C LYS A 146 6.53 -1.90 11.90
N SER A 147 7.37 -2.56 12.70
CA SER A 147 7.83 -3.93 12.44
C SER A 147 6.67 -4.93 12.51
N SER A 148 6.83 -6.08 11.85
CA SER A 148 5.77 -7.10 11.71
C SER A 148 5.24 -7.68 13.02
N ASP A 149 6.00 -7.59 14.11
CA ASP A 149 5.61 -8.10 15.44
C ASP A 149 4.94 -7.05 16.33
N SER A 150 4.81 -5.81 15.85
CA SER A 150 4.15 -4.75 16.62
C SER A 150 2.63 -4.90 16.59
N LYS A 151 1.98 -4.59 17.72
CA LYS A 151 0.52 -4.51 17.77
C LYS A 151 0.03 -3.32 16.93
N GLU A 152 -0.99 -3.56 16.12
CA GLU A 152 -1.73 -2.49 15.44
C GLU A 152 -2.28 -1.51 16.49
N SER A 153 -2.24 -0.22 16.17
CA SER A 153 -2.85 0.83 16.99
C SER A 153 -4.37 0.78 16.88
N ILE A 154 -5.05 1.42 17.85
CA ILE A 154 -6.51 1.56 17.81
C ILE A 154 -6.92 2.37 16.57
N LEU A 155 -6.12 3.35 16.15
CA LEU A 155 -6.35 4.08 14.91
C LEU A 155 -6.28 3.17 13.68
N GLU A 156 -5.25 2.33 13.56
CA GLU A 156 -5.13 1.33 12.48
C GLU A 156 -6.34 0.38 12.44
N THR A 157 -6.82 -0.02 13.62
CA THR A 157 -8.03 -0.84 13.76
C THR A 157 -9.27 -0.07 13.32
N SER A 158 -9.39 1.22 13.68
CA SER A 158 -10.54 2.07 13.32
C SER A 158 -10.70 2.21 11.81
N ILE A 159 -9.60 2.35 11.05
CA ILE A 159 -9.60 2.56 9.59
C ILE A 159 -10.39 1.46 8.85
N ARG A 160 -10.41 0.24 9.37
CA ARG A 160 -11.13 -0.89 8.77
C ARG A 160 -12.64 -0.82 8.98
N MET A 161 -13.06 -0.14 10.05
CA MET A 161 -14.45 -0.11 10.52
C MET A 161 -15.16 1.21 10.22
N VAL A 162 -14.44 2.33 10.06
CA VAL A 162 -15.02 3.68 9.95
C VAL A 162 -16.08 3.83 8.85
N ARG A 163 -15.94 3.08 7.75
CA ARG A 163 -16.91 3.11 6.64
C ARG A 163 -18.33 2.77 7.06
N GLN A 164 -18.51 1.88 8.04
CA GLN A 164 -19.81 1.46 8.54
C GLN A 164 -20.50 2.56 9.35
N TYR A 165 -19.74 3.54 9.84
CA TYR A 165 -20.20 4.59 10.74
C TYR A 165 -20.22 5.97 10.04
N GLY A 166 -20.24 5.97 8.70
CA GLY A 166 -20.31 7.20 7.91
C GLY A 166 -19.10 8.11 8.09
N LEU A 167 -17.96 7.54 8.48
CA LEU A 167 -16.70 8.24 8.70
C LEU A 167 -15.66 7.79 7.66
N GLY A 168 -14.96 8.75 7.06
CA GLY A 168 -13.86 8.50 6.15
C GLY A 168 -12.58 9.21 6.56
N TYR A 169 -11.45 8.69 6.10
CA TYR A 169 -10.14 9.30 6.31
C TYR A 169 -9.52 9.73 4.97
N VAL A 170 -8.84 10.88 4.99
CA VAL A 170 -7.86 11.26 3.96
C VAL A 170 -6.50 11.35 4.64
N PHE A 171 -5.54 10.55 4.15
CA PHE A 171 -4.16 10.63 4.61
C PHE A 171 -3.34 11.48 3.65
N VAL A 172 -2.71 12.52 4.16
CA VAL A 172 -1.81 13.39 3.40
C VAL A 172 -0.41 13.22 3.98
N ASP A 173 0.55 12.86 3.14
CA ASP A 173 1.92 12.63 3.58
C ASP A 173 2.94 12.92 2.48
N GLN A 174 4.13 13.35 2.89
CA GLN A 174 5.26 13.60 2.00
C GLN A 174 6.09 12.33 1.75
N SER A 175 6.09 11.36 2.68
CA SER A 175 6.94 10.17 2.66
C SER A 175 6.13 8.89 2.79
N ALA A 176 5.66 8.36 1.66
CA ALA A 176 4.84 7.15 1.64
C ALA A 176 5.50 5.92 2.28
N SER A 177 6.83 5.82 2.28
CA SER A 177 7.56 4.71 2.88
C SER A 177 7.49 4.66 4.41
N LEU A 178 7.13 5.78 5.06
CA LEU A 178 6.90 5.86 6.50
C LEU A 178 5.48 5.44 6.90
N LEU A 179 4.52 5.41 5.96
CA LEU A 179 3.14 5.08 6.25
C LEU A 179 2.91 3.57 6.46
N SER A 180 2.01 3.25 7.39
CA SER A 180 1.59 1.90 7.71
C SER A 180 0.96 1.21 6.51
N ARG A 181 1.20 -0.10 6.40
CA ARG A 181 0.56 -0.95 5.38
C ARG A 181 -0.96 -0.96 5.52
N VAL A 182 -1.48 -0.76 6.72
CA VAL A 182 -2.93 -0.72 6.99
C VAL A 182 -3.57 0.46 6.29
N ALA A 183 -2.91 1.62 6.25
CA ALA A 183 -3.40 2.81 5.56
C ALA A 183 -3.58 2.53 4.06
N PHE A 184 -2.54 1.99 3.40
CA PHE A 184 -2.61 1.66 1.97
C PHE A 184 -3.61 0.55 1.65
N ALA A 185 -3.66 -0.50 2.46
CA ALA A 185 -4.51 -1.66 2.19
C ALA A 185 -6.02 -1.37 2.31
N ASN A 186 -6.40 -0.35 3.08
CA ASN A 186 -7.80 0.03 3.30
C ASN A 186 -8.17 1.35 2.62
N SER A 187 -7.26 1.96 1.85
CA SER A 187 -7.55 3.17 1.08
C SER A 187 -8.28 2.81 -0.21
N TYR A 188 -9.47 3.40 -0.42
CA TYR A 188 -10.21 3.25 -1.67
C TYR A 188 -9.52 3.97 -2.84
N ALA A 189 -9.04 5.19 -2.60
CA ALA A 189 -8.36 6.00 -3.59
C ALA A 189 -6.93 6.29 -3.13
N THR A 190 -5.96 6.17 -4.03
CA THR A 190 -4.58 6.61 -3.83
C THR A 190 -4.23 7.63 -4.90
N ILE A 191 -3.81 8.82 -4.47
CA ILE A 191 -3.40 9.93 -5.35
C ILE A 191 -1.92 10.19 -5.09
N ALA A 192 -1.08 9.87 -6.08
CA ALA A 192 0.36 10.02 -5.98
C ALA A 192 0.83 11.19 -6.86
N LEU A 193 1.35 12.23 -6.22
CA LEU A 193 2.11 13.29 -6.89
C LEU A 193 3.55 12.80 -7.15
N SER A 194 4.39 13.67 -7.74
CA SER A 194 5.79 13.35 -8.01
C SER A 194 6.53 12.86 -6.76
N GLN A 195 7.21 11.73 -6.88
CA GLN A 195 8.02 11.13 -5.82
C GLN A 195 9.51 11.28 -6.13
N LYS A 196 10.35 11.43 -5.11
CA LYS A 196 11.81 11.58 -5.28
C LYS A 196 12.59 10.39 -4.75
N LEU A 197 12.25 9.92 -3.55
CA LEU A 197 13.00 8.86 -2.88
C LEU A 197 12.60 7.48 -3.42
N ARG A 198 13.61 6.62 -3.64
CA ARG A 198 13.41 5.26 -4.17
C ARG A 198 12.47 4.43 -3.29
N SER A 199 12.55 4.58 -1.97
CA SER A 199 11.69 3.88 -1.01
C SER A 199 10.22 4.26 -1.16
N ASP A 200 9.93 5.55 -1.38
CA ASP A 200 8.57 6.06 -1.57
C ASP A 200 8.01 5.63 -2.92
N VAL A 201 8.81 5.75 -3.99
CA VAL A 201 8.46 5.25 -5.33
C VAL A 201 8.07 3.78 -5.27
N GLN A 202 8.88 2.94 -4.60
CA GLN A 202 8.59 1.52 -4.48
C GLN A 202 7.31 1.26 -3.67
N THR A 203 7.10 2.00 -2.59
CA THR A 203 5.92 1.83 -1.70
C THR A 203 4.64 2.23 -2.42
N ILE A 204 4.60 3.43 -3.02
CA ILE A 204 3.46 3.93 -3.80
C ILE A 204 3.21 3.05 -5.01
N SER A 205 4.26 2.66 -5.75
CA SER A 205 4.09 1.79 -6.92
C SER A 205 3.49 0.43 -6.54
N GLY A 206 3.87 -0.11 -5.39
CA GLY A 206 3.29 -1.33 -4.84
C GLY A 206 1.82 -1.15 -4.47
N ALA A 207 1.48 -0.06 -3.76
CA ALA A 207 0.12 0.25 -3.36
C ALA A 207 -0.81 0.49 -4.57
N MET A 208 -0.30 1.15 -5.61
CA MET A 208 -1.04 1.47 -6.83
C MET A 208 -0.99 0.37 -7.89
N ASN A 209 -0.21 -0.70 -7.66
CA ASN A 209 -0.03 -1.82 -8.58
C ASN A 209 0.54 -1.40 -9.96
N LEU A 210 1.48 -0.45 -9.98
CA LEU A 210 2.11 0.05 -11.20
C LEU A 210 3.10 -0.96 -11.81
N THR A 211 3.16 -1.01 -13.15
CA THR A 211 4.20 -1.75 -13.89
C THR A 211 5.56 -1.08 -13.74
N ASP A 212 6.65 -1.81 -13.92
CA ASP A 212 8.02 -1.27 -13.80
C ASP A 212 8.28 -0.08 -14.75
N GLU A 213 7.64 -0.07 -15.92
CA GLU A 213 7.68 1.07 -16.84
C GLU A 213 6.94 2.29 -16.27
N GLN A 214 5.76 2.07 -15.66
CA GLN A 214 4.96 3.14 -15.05
C GLN A 214 5.64 3.74 -13.81
N LYS A 215 6.43 2.96 -13.06
CA LYS A 215 7.16 3.47 -11.87
C LYS A 215 8.07 4.64 -12.20
N GLN A 216 8.70 4.63 -13.38
CA GLN A 216 9.58 5.71 -13.82
C GLN A 216 8.83 7.04 -13.98
N ALA A 217 7.54 6.98 -14.32
CA ALA A 217 6.72 8.18 -14.50
C ALA A 217 6.56 8.96 -13.20
N LEU A 218 6.49 8.29 -12.04
CA LEU A 218 6.34 8.94 -10.72
C LEU A 218 7.45 9.94 -10.39
N ASN A 219 8.66 9.75 -10.95
CA ASN A 219 9.80 10.66 -10.71
C ASN A 219 9.81 11.88 -11.65
N THR A 220 9.00 11.85 -12.71
CA THR A 220 9.03 12.84 -13.80
C THR A 220 7.71 13.59 -13.96
N LEU A 221 6.74 13.35 -13.06
CA LEU A 221 5.47 14.05 -13.08
C LEU A 221 5.68 15.57 -12.92
N PRO A 222 5.16 16.39 -13.85
CA PRO A 222 5.19 17.84 -13.69
C PRO A 222 4.39 18.27 -12.45
N VAL A 223 4.79 19.39 -11.85
CA VAL A 223 4.05 19.99 -10.72
C VAL A 223 2.58 20.18 -11.08
N GLY A 224 1.68 19.78 -10.17
CA GLY A 224 0.24 19.79 -10.41
C GLY A 224 -0.28 18.59 -11.21
N THR A 225 0.53 17.55 -11.40
CA THR A 225 0.10 16.28 -12.01
C THR A 225 0.14 15.17 -10.97
N ALA A 226 -0.81 14.24 -11.03
CA ALA A 226 -0.87 13.08 -10.14
C ALA A 226 -1.28 11.81 -10.89
N VAL A 227 -0.79 10.67 -10.43
CA VAL A 227 -1.34 9.36 -10.78
C VAL A 227 -2.42 9.02 -9.76
N VAL A 228 -3.56 8.53 -10.23
CA VAL A 228 -4.68 8.09 -9.41
C VAL A 228 -4.92 6.61 -9.62
N ARG A 229 -5.09 5.89 -8.51
CA ARG A 229 -5.59 4.52 -8.48
C ARG A 229 -6.81 4.48 -7.59
N LEU A 230 -7.94 4.05 -8.14
CA LEU A 230 -9.14 3.71 -7.38
C LEU A 230 -9.19 2.20 -7.18
N ALA A 231 -9.72 1.74 -6.05
CA ALA A 231 -9.85 0.30 -5.77
C ALA A 231 -10.79 -0.35 -6.80
N ASP A 232 -11.92 0.32 -7.07
CA ASP A 232 -12.96 -0.08 -8.01
C ASP A 232 -13.15 0.95 -9.13
N GLU A 233 -14.10 0.71 -10.05
CA GLU A 233 -14.45 1.53 -11.23
C GLU A 233 -13.42 1.53 -12.37
N TYR A 234 -12.16 1.82 -12.06
CA TYR A 234 -11.08 1.88 -13.06
C TYR A 234 -10.06 0.79 -12.77
N PRO A 235 -9.87 -0.22 -13.65
CA PRO A 235 -8.95 -1.32 -13.39
C PRO A 235 -7.47 -0.90 -13.46
N GLU A 236 -7.17 0.18 -14.17
CA GLU A 236 -5.80 0.68 -14.38
C GLU A 236 -5.61 2.08 -13.77
N PRO A 237 -4.43 2.39 -13.21
CA PRO A 237 -4.06 3.74 -12.80
C PRO A 237 -4.10 4.73 -13.96
N PHE A 238 -4.54 5.96 -13.69
CA PHE A 238 -4.62 7.02 -14.69
C PHE A 238 -4.01 8.33 -14.20
N VAL A 239 -3.65 9.22 -15.11
CA VAL A 239 -3.01 10.51 -14.79
C VAL A 239 -4.05 11.62 -14.81
N ILE A 240 -4.01 12.50 -13.81
CA ILE A 240 -4.82 13.71 -13.75
C ILE A 240 -3.94 14.96 -13.67
N LYS A 241 -4.50 16.09 -14.10
CA LYS A 241 -3.95 17.43 -13.85
C LYS A 241 -4.79 18.12 -12.80
N ILE A 242 -4.17 18.40 -11.65
CA ILE A 242 -4.79 19.11 -10.53
C ILE A 242 -4.83 20.59 -10.87
N ARG A 243 -6.02 21.19 -10.80
CA ARG A 243 -6.18 22.63 -11.01
C ARG A 243 -5.48 23.38 -9.87
N ARG A 244 -4.63 24.35 -10.21
CA ARG A 244 -3.98 25.22 -9.23
C ARG A 244 -5.05 26.07 -8.54
N CYS A 245 -5.16 25.93 -7.23
CA CYS A 245 -5.90 26.88 -6.40
C CYS A 245 -4.93 28.01 -5.99
N PRO A 246 -5.15 29.26 -6.43
CA PRO A 246 -4.26 30.37 -6.08
C PRO A 246 -4.56 30.86 -4.66
N ILE A 247 -3.95 30.22 -3.67
CA ILE A 247 -3.96 30.71 -2.29
C ILE A 247 -2.80 31.71 -2.14
N ARG A 248 -3.09 32.90 -1.61
CA ARG A 248 -2.07 33.89 -1.24
C ARG A 248 -1.76 33.73 0.24
N GLU A 249 -0.50 33.44 0.58
CA GLU A 249 -0.06 33.42 1.97
C GLU A 249 -0.34 34.78 2.63
N GLY A 250 -0.78 34.75 3.90
CA GLY A 250 -1.15 35.95 4.67
C GLY A 250 -2.47 36.62 4.24
N CYS A 251 -3.27 36.01 3.36
CA CYS A 251 -4.57 36.59 2.96
C CYS A 251 -5.62 36.61 4.09
N ILE A 252 -5.42 35.80 5.14
CA ILE A 252 -6.24 35.77 6.34
C ILE A 252 -5.38 36.23 7.52
N SER A 253 -5.78 37.33 8.16
CA SER A 253 -5.16 37.83 9.39
C SER A 253 -5.75 37.15 10.63
N ASP A 254 -5.00 37.06 11.73
CA ASP A 254 -5.51 36.56 13.02
C ASP A 254 -6.73 37.34 13.51
N LYS A 255 -6.80 38.63 13.22
CA LYS A 255 -7.99 39.44 13.54
C LYS A 255 -9.23 38.91 12.81
N ALA A 256 -9.11 38.59 11.53
CA ALA A 256 -10.22 38.02 10.76
C ALA A 256 -10.63 36.62 11.27
N ILE A 257 -9.67 35.83 11.77
CA ILE A 257 -9.97 34.55 12.44
C ILE A 257 -10.72 34.82 13.74
N ARG A 258 -10.21 35.71 14.60
CA ARG A 258 -10.86 36.11 15.86
C ARG A 258 -12.24 36.74 15.66
N ASP A 259 -12.44 37.56 14.64
CA ASP A 259 -13.74 38.20 14.39
C ASP A 259 -14.76 37.14 13.91
N LYS A 260 -14.32 36.14 13.14
CA LYS A 260 -15.18 35.05 12.64
C LYS A 260 -15.49 34.00 13.70
N TRP A 261 -14.51 33.66 14.54
CA TRP A 261 -14.59 32.56 15.51
C TRP A 261 -14.67 33.02 16.95
N GLY A 262 -14.57 34.32 17.23
CA GLY A 262 -14.53 34.89 18.59
C GLY A 262 -15.79 34.63 19.41
N ALA A 263 -16.92 34.36 18.77
CA ALA A 263 -18.15 33.90 19.45
C ALA A 263 -18.08 32.44 19.91
N TYR A 264 -17.19 31.62 19.32
CA TYR A 264 -16.91 30.24 19.70
C TYR A 264 -15.70 30.11 20.65
N TYR A 265 -14.91 31.18 20.80
CA TYR A 265 -13.94 31.35 21.89
C TYR A 265 -14.67 31.83 23.15
N SER A 266 -15.47 30.97 23.77
CA SER A 266 -15.65 31.10 25.21
C SER A 266 -14.37 30.61 25.85
N ASP A 267 -13.72 31.45 26.65
CA ASP A 267 -12.88 30.97 27.75
C ASP A 267 -13.66 29.82 28.41
N THR A 268 -13.20 28.58 28.24
CA THR A 268 -13.93 27.37 28.69
C THR A 268 -14.02 27.28 30.21
N GLY A 269 -13.61 28.32 30.95
CA GLY A 269 -13.86 28.51 32.36
C GLY A 269 -15.32 28.79 32.73
N SER A 270 -16.22 28.99 31.76
CA SER A 270 -17.66 29.12 32.03
C SER A 270 -18.34 27.75 32.05
N ASN A 271 -18.58 27.23 33.27
CA ASN A 271 -19.39 26.06 33.59
C ASN A 271 -20.72 26.02 32.79
N SER A 272 -20.74 25.35 31.64
CA SER A 272 -21.99 24.88 31.04
C SER A 272 -22.43 23.57 31.72
N PRO A 273 -23.74 23.32 31.84
CA PRO A 273 -24.23 22.07 32.43
C PRO A 273 -23.76 20.88 31.58
N ILE A 274 -23.15 19.90 32.24
CA ILE A 274 -22.64 18.66 31.64
C ILE A 274 -23.77 18.02 30.82
N ARG A 275 -23.64 18.07 29.49
CA ARG A 275 -24.59 17.39 28.59
C ARG A 275 -24.28 15.90 28.60
N ALA A 276 -25.30 15.06 28.74
CA ALA A 276 -25.11 13.61 28.78
C ALA A 276 -24.45 13.11 27.48
N SER A 277 -23.28 12.49 27.60
CA SER A 277 -22.60 11.82 26.49
C SER A 277 -23.33 10.52 26.12
N PRO A 278 -23.31 10.12 24.83
CA PRO A 278 -23.85 8.82 24.42
C PRO A 278 -23.10 7.67 25.13
N GLU A 279 -23.76 6.51 25.26
CA GLU A 279 -23.24 5.36 25.99
C GLU A 279 -21.83 4.95 25.51
N VAL A 280 -20.91 4.82 26.47
CA VAL A 280 -19.52 4.45 26.22
C VAL A 280 -19.46 3.02 25.71
N VAL A 281 -19.00 2.84 24.46
CA VAL A 281 -18.69 1.52 23.91
C VAL A 281 -17.43 0.97 24.57
N SER A 282 -17.52 -0.25 25.10
CA SER A 282 -16.44 -0.96 25.80
C SER A 282 -15.14 -1.07 24.97
N PRO A 283 -13.97 -1.24 25.61
CA PRO A 283 -12.72 -1.47 24.90
C PRO A 283 -12.80 -2.71 24.00
N ILE A 284 -12.23 -2.62 22.80
CA ILE A 284 -12.07 -3.75 21.89
C ILE A 284 -11.30 -4.87 22.63
N SER A 285 -11.86 -6.07 22.66
CA SER A 285 -11.21 -7.24 23.24
C SER A 285 -9.82 -7.44 22.61
N PRO A 286 -8.76 -7.74 23.40
CA PRO A 286 -7.47 -8.09 22.82
C PRO A 286 -7.61 -9.36 21.97
N PRO A 287 -6.79 -9.54 20.92
CA PRO A 287 -6.74 -10.80 20.18
C PRO A 287 -6.32 -11.92 21.14
N ASP A 288 -7.15 -12.97 21.21
CA ASP A 288 -6.98 -14.10 22.12
C ASP A 288 -5.58 -14.68 22.04
N LYS A 289 -4.84 -14.57 23.15
CA LYS A 289 -3.63 -15.34 23.40
C LYS A 289 -3.91 -16.30 24.55
N LYS A 290 -4.36 -17.51 24.21
CA LYS A 290 -3.95 -18.81 24.79
C LYS A 290 -4.90 -19.92 24.32
N GLU A 291 -4.36 -20.85 23.53
CA GLU A 291 -4.40 -22.29 23.83
C GLU A 291 -3.58 -23.04 22.76
N GLN A 292 -2.28 -23.17 23.03
CA GLN A 292 -1.54 -24.34 22.57
C GLN A 292 -1.90 -25.51 23.50
N GLU A 293 -2.20 -26.64 22.88
CA GLU A 293 -2.39 -27.98 23.47
C GLU A 293 -3.73 -28.30 24.15
N LYS A 294 -4.72 -28.75 23.36
CA LYS A 294 -5.12 -30.18 23.26
C LYS A 294 -6.40 -30.36 22.45
N ARG A 295 -6.43 -31.49 21.72
CA ARG A 295 -7.56 -32.26 21.17
C ARG A 295 -8.03 -31.98 19.73
N ASN A 296 -7.57 -32.92 18.90
CA ASN A 296 -8.23 -33.56 17.76
C ASN A 296 -9.76 -33.53 17.73
N ASN A 297 -10.25 -33.49 16.48
CA ASN A 297 -11.55 -33.89 15.97
C ASN A 297 -12.78 -33.13 16.48
N LEU A 298 -13.26 -32.17 15.66
CA LEU A 298 -14.67 -32.09 15.26
C LEU A 298 -14.82 -31.13 14.07
N LYS A 299 -15.45 -31.62 13.01
CA LYS A 299 -15.97 -30.82 11.89
C LYS A 299 -17.18 -30.01 12.37
N THR A 300 -17.41 -28.86 11.72
CA THR A 300 -18.71 -28.31 11.24
C THR A 300 -18.81 -26.78 11.46
N GLU A 301 -18.81 -26.07 10.32
CA GLU A 301 -19.59 -24.88 9.91
C GLU A 301 -19.86 -23.72 10.89
N ASN A 302 -19.37 -22.52 10.54
CA ASN A 302 -20.14 -21.29 10.26
C ASN A 302 -19.24 -20.04 10.33
N ILE A 303 -18.90 -19.45 9.17
CA ILE A 303 -18.39 -18.08 9.09
C ILE A 303 -19.41 -17.26 8.29
N THR A 304 -20.16 -16.44 9.03
CA THR A 304 -21.08 -15.42 8.54
C THR A 304 -20.30 -14.25 7.92
N HIS A 305 -20.30 -14.14 6.59
CA HIS A 305 -20.07 -12.87 5.91
C HIS A 305 -21.41 -12.15 5.66
N PRO A 306 -21.45 -10.80 5.74
CA PRO A 306 -22.65 -10.01 5.47
C PRO A 306 -23.00 -10.02 3.96
N PRO A 307 -24.29 -9.89 3.60
CA PRO A 307 -24.73 -9.96 2.21
C PRO A 307 -24.40 -8.69 1.43
N SER A 308 -24.05 -8.85 0.15
CA SER A 308 -24.01 -7.74 -0.82
C SER A 308 -25.43 -7.40 -1.31
N PRO A 309 -25.76 -6.13 -1.62
CA PRO A 309 -27.07 -5.74 -2.15
C PRO A 309 -27.27 -6.30 -3.56
N GLY A 310 -28.48 -6.78 -3.83
CA GLY A 310 -28.81 -7.53 -5.03
C GLY A 310 -29.13 -6.69 -6.26
N GLU A 311 -28.99 -7.33 -7.42
CA GLU A 311 -29.74 -7.02 -8.63
C GLU A 311 -30.52 -8.27 -9.08
N SER A 312 -31.83 -8.08 -9.09
CA SER A 312 -32.86 -8.53 -10.04
C SER A 312 -32.81 -9.94 -10.65
N GLN A 313 -33.94 -10.62 -10.46
CA GLN A 313 -34.34 -11.90 -11.04
C GLN A 313 -34.38 -11.89 -12.57
N ASP A 314 -33.93 -12.98 -13.20
CA ASP A 314 -34.72 -13.67 -14.22
C ASP A 314 -34.32 -15.15 -14.37
N ARG A 315 -35.34 -15.96 -14.67
CA ARG A 315 -35.45 -17.41 -14.44
C ARG A 315 -34.87 -18.29 -15.56
N GLU A 316 -34.47 -19.50 -15.12
CA GLU A 316 -34.64 -20.82 -15.76
C GLU A 316 -33.92 -21.16 -17.08
N ASN A 317 -32.86 -22.00 -16.99
CA ASN A 317 -32.94 -23.43 -17.35
C ASN A 317 -31.64 -24.23 -17.03
N LYS A 318 -31.87 -25.42 -16.41
CA LYS A 318 -31.04 -26.60 -16.03
C LYS A 318 -29.82 -27.01 -16.92
N PRO A 319 -29.01 -28.04 -16.54
CA PRO A 319 -28.78 -28.67 -15.22
C PRO A 319 -27.29 -28.96 -14.84
N LEU A 320 -27.08 -29.09 -13.52
CA LEU A 320 -26.23 -30.05 -12.79
C LEU A 320 -24.92 -30.56 -13.43
N LEU A 321 -23.79 -30.27 -12.78
CA LEU A 321 -22.79 -31.29 -12.40
C LEU A 321 -21.96 -30.80 -11.20
N SER A 322 -21.84 -31.70 -10.25
CA SER A 322 -21.38 -31.57 -8.87
C SER A 322 -19.91 -31.16 -8.73
N ASN A 323 -19.68 -30.24 -7.79
CA ASN A 323 -18.39 -30.02 -7.15
C ASN A 323 -18.07 -31.20 -6.21
N ASP A 324 -16.91 -31.80 -6.40
CA ASP A 324 -16.09 -32.28 -5.28
C ASP A 324 -14.63 -32.02 -5.63
N SER A 325 -13.92 -31.32 -4.75
CA SER A 325 -12.47 -31.13 -4.84
C SER A 325 -11.90 -31.25 -3.44
N GLN A 326 -11.51 -32.48 -3.10
CA GLN A 326 -10.48 -32.77 -2.12
C GLN A 326 -9.13 -32.96 -2.84
N PRO A 327 -7.99 -32.85 -2.13
CA PRO A 327 -6.68 -32.63 -2.73
C PRO A 327 -5.97 -33.95 -3.03
N ASP A 328 -5.71 -34.25 -4.32
CA ASP A 328 -4.86 -35.37 -4.72
C ASP A 328 -3.40 -34.92 -4.94
N THR A 329 -2.47 -35.70 -4.39
CA THR A 329 -1.05 -35.72 -4.77
C THR A 329 -0.77 -36.80 -5.82
N PRO A 330 0.45 -36.82 -6.38
CA PRO A 330 0.76 -36.44 -7.75
C PRO A 330 0.53 -37.59 -8.74
N ASN A 331 -0.55 -37.51 -9.52
CA ASN A 331 -0.61 -38.23 -10.79
C ASN A 331 -0.01 -37.33 -11.87
N ASN A 332 0.99 -37.84 -12.58
CA ASN A 332 1.97 -37.12 -13.40
C ASN A 332 1.38 -36.61 -14.73
N ARG A 333 0.22 -35.95 -14.69
CA ARG A 333 -0.52 -35.48 -15.86
C ARG A 333 -0.75 -33.98 -15.75
N LEU A 334 -0.22 -33.23 -16.71
CA LEU A 334 -0.41 -31.78 -16.77
C LEU A 334 -1.89 -31.43 -16.82
N THR A 335 -2.29 -30.45 -16.01
CA THR A 335 -3.63 -29.86 -16.06
C THR A 335 -3.86 -29.13 -17.39
N ARG A 336 -5.13 -28.96 -17.79
CA ARG A 336 -5.50 -28.20 -19.00
C ARG A 336 -4.93 -26.78 -19.00
N GLU A 337 -4.83 -26.15 -17.82
CA GLU A 337 -4.28 -24.80 -17.69
C GLU A 337 -2.75 -24.79 -17.84
N GLN A 338 -2.05 -25.80 -17.32
CA GLN A 338 -0.62 -25.98 -17.56
C GLN A 338 -0.31 -26.21 -19.04
N ILE A 339 -1.11 -27.03 -19.73
CA ILE A 339 -0.99 -27.25 -21.18
C ILE A 339 -1.15 -25.94 -21.94
N ARG A 340 -2.21 -25.16 -21.65
CA ARG A 340 -2.42 -23.84 -22.26
C ARG A 340 -1.27 -22.87 -21.97
N PHE A 341 -0.73 -22.92 -20.76
CA PHE A 341 0.41 -22.10 -20.35
C PHE A 341 1.67 -22.44 -21.15
N LEU A 342 1.99 -23.73 -21.30
CA LEU A 342 3.16 -24.21 -22.04
C LEU A 342 3.02 -23.92 -23.54
N ALA A 343 1.83 -24.10 -24.12
CA ALA A 343 1.57 -23.77 -25.52
C ALA A 343 1.78 -22.27 -25.81
N ASP A 344 1.32 -21.40 -24.91
CA ASP A 344 1.55 -19.97 -25.03
C ASP A 344 3.04 -19.61 -24.80
N LEU A 345 3.75 -20.34 -23.95
CA LEU A 345 5.19 -20.16 -23.73
C LEU A 345 5.99 -20.51 -24.98
N ALA A 346 5.66 -21.63 -25.62
CA ALA A 346 6.29 -22.10 -26.85
C ALA A 346 6.10 -21.12 -28.02
N THR A 347 4.88 -20.60 -28.19
CA THR A 347 4.53 -19.71 -29.31
C THR A 347 4.92 -18.25 -29.08
N ARG A 348 4.92 -17.78 -27.81
CA ARG A 348 5.19 -16.37 -27.45
C ARG A 348 6.21 -16.28 -26.31
N PRO A 349 7.46 -16.69 -26.54
CA PRO A 349 8.49 -16.75 -25.49
C PRO A 349 8.87 -15.36 -24.95
N LEU A 350 8.79 -14.31 -25.78
CA LEU A 350 9.11 -12.94 -25.41
C LEU A 350 7.97 -12.19 -24.68
N SER A 351 6.88 -12.86 -24.33
CA SER A 351 5.78 -12.25 -23.57
C SER A 351 6.13 -12.15 -22.08
N THR A 352 5.88 -10.98 -21.49
CA THR A 352 5.98 -10.80 -20.04
C THR A 352 4.97 -11.69 -19.31
N THR A 353 5.27 -12.02 -18.05
CA THR A 353 4.39 -12.82 -17.20
C THR A 353 2.97 -12.25 -17.12
N VAL A 354 2.85 -10.92 -16.98
CA VAL A 354 1.54 -10.23 -16.93
C VAL A 354 0.78 -10.38 -18.24
N SER A 355 1.42 -10.11 -19.38
CA SER A 355 0.79 -10.24 -20.71
C SER A 355 0.31 -11.67 -20.98
N ARG A 356 1.08 -12.67 -20.50
CA ARG A 356 0.74 -14.09 -20.59
C ARG A 356 -0.50 -14.42 -19.76
N TYR A 357 -0.58 -13.93 -18.52
CA TYR A 357 -1.72 -14.18 -17.64
C TYR A 357 -3.01 -13.59 -18.21
N GLN A 358 -2.96 -12.35 -18.70
CA GLN A 358 -4.11 -11.69 -19.34
C GLN A 358 -4.61 -12.49 -20.55
N ARG A 359 -3.71 -12.85 -21.48
CA ARG A 359 -4.07 -13.59 -22.69
C ARG A 359 -4.64 -14.99 -22.40
N LEU A 360 -4.19 -15.63 -21.33
CA LEU A 360 -4.68 -16.95 -20.93
C LEU A 360 -5.94 -16.89 -20.05
N ASN A 361 -6.42 -15.67 -19.73
CA ASN A 361 -7.50 -15.43 -18.77
C ASN A 361 -7.23 -16.08 -17.40
N LEU A 362 -6.00 -15.92 -16.90
CA LEU A 362 -5.55 -16.44 -15.62
C LEU A 362 -5.45 -15.31 -14.59
N SER A 363 -6.01 -15.52 -13.40
CA SER A 363 -5.74 -14.63 -12.27
C SER A 363 -4.27 -14.69 -11.88
N ARG A 364 -3.73 -13.61 -11.31
CA ARG A 364 -2.31 -13.56 -10.89
C ARG A 364 -1.94 -14.69 -9.92
N ARG A 365 -2.84 -15.05 -9.00
CA ARG A 365 -2.64 -16.15 -8.06
C ARG A 365 -2.52 -17.50 -8.81
N ARG A 366 -3.46 -17.79 -9.71
CA ARG A 366 -3.48 -19.05 -10.48
C ARG A 366 -2.32 -19.15 -11.46
N GLY A 367 -2.04 -18.07 -12.19
CA GLY A 367 -0.90 -17.99 -13.10
C GLY A 367 0.45 -18.17 -12.37
N ASN A 368 0.60 -17.60 -11.17
CA ASN A 368 1.81 -17.79 -10.36
C ASN A 368 1.93 -19.22 -9.84
N ALA A 369 0.83 -19.84 -9.38
CA ALA A 369 0.84 -21.24 -8.93
C ALA A 369 1.26 -22.19 -10.07
N ILE A 370 0.70 -22.03 -11.27
CA ILE A 370 1.09 -22.81 -12.47
C ILE A 370 2.57 -22.62 -12.78
N ARG A 371 3.02 -21.36 -12.84
CA ARG A 371 4.41 -21.01 -13.16
C ARG A 371 5.40 -21.60 -12.14
N GLN A 372 5.10 -21.47 -10.84
CA GLN A 372 5.95 -22.04 -9.78
C GLN A 372 5.97 -23.55 -9.84
N GLY A 373 4.83 -24.21 -10.08
CA GLY A 373 4.77 -25.66 -10.23
C GLY A 373 5.59 -26.17 -11.43
N LEU A 374 5.47 -25.52 -12.59
CA LEU A 374 6.23 -25.89 -13.79
C LEU A 374 7.75 -25.64 -13.60
N ALA A 375 8.13 -24.56 -12.92
CA ALA A 375 9.54 -24.27 -12.62
C ALA A 375 10.12 -25.28 -11.61
N ALA A 376 9.37 -25.61 -10.55
CA ALA A 376 9.77 -26.61 -9.56
C ALA A 376 9.91 -28.01 -10.18
N ALA A 377 9.09 -28.32 -11.18
CA ALA A 377 9.18 -29.55 -11.96
C ALA A 377 10.31 -29.55 -13.01
N GLY A 378 11.09 -28.47 -13.14
CA GLY A 378 12.17 -28.35 -14.12
C GLY A 378 11.70 -28.26 -15.57
N ILE A 379 10.42 -27.99 -15.82
CA ILE A 379 9.82 -27.89 -17.16
C ILE A 379 10.14 -26.53 -17.80
N ILE A 380 10.23 -25.47 -16.99
CA ILE A 380 10.55 -24.12 -17.45
C ILE A 380 11.70 -23.53 -16.63
N ASN A 381 12.55 -22.73 -17.28
CA ASN A 381 13.60 -21.96 -16.64
C ASN A 381 13.30 -20.47 -16.68
N ALA A 382 13.63 -19.77 -15.59
CA ALA A 382 13.53 -18.32 -15.53
C ALA A 382 14.81 -17.69 -16.11
N VAL A 383 14.65 -16.74 -17.02
CA VAL A 383 15.74 -15.94 -17.59
C VAL A 383 15.55 -14.50 -17.17
N THR A 384 16.46 -14.01 -16.34
CA THR A 384 16.47 -12.62 -15.86
C THR A 384 17.23 -11.75 -16.85
N ILE A 385 16.54 -10.80 -17.45
CA ILE A 385 17.09 -9.88 -18.44
C ILE A 385 17.28 -8.51 -17.78
N PRO A 386 18.52 -8.00 -17.65
CA PRO A 386 18.73 -6.66 -17.13
C PRO A 386 18.14 -5.63 -18.06
N THR A 387 17.62 -4.53 -17.52
CA THR A 387 17.13 -3.36 -18.26
C THR A 387 17.67 -2.10 -17.58
N ARG A 388 17.58 -0.95 -18.25
CA ARG A 388 18.07 0.33 -17.69
C ARG A 388 17.45 0.67 -16.33
N SER A 389 16.24 0.20 -16.04
CA SER A 389 15.49 0.54 -14.83
C SER A 389 15.26 -0.63 -13.87
N GLY A 390 15.86 -1.79 -14.11
CA GLY A 390 15.60 -2.99 -13.32
C GLY A 390 15.85 -4.26 -14.11
N GLN A 391 14.98 -5.24 -13.99
CA GLN A 391 15.12 -6.53 -14.65
C GLN A 391 13.75 -7.04 -15.09
N VAL A 392 13.68 -7.67 -16.26
CA VAL A 392 12.50 -8.39 -16.73
C VAL A 392 12.78 -9.87 -16.62
N VAL A 393 11.87 -10.63 -16.00
CA VAL A 393 11.99 -12.09 -15.93
C VAL A 393 11.11 -12.71 -17.00
N LEU A 394 11.76 -13.39 -17.95
CA LEU A 394 11.10 -14.22 -18.95
C LEU A 394 11.29 -15.70 -18.61
N TYR A 395 10.64 -16.57 -19.39
CA TYR A 395 10.72 -18.00 -19.19
C TYR A 395 10.99 -18.70 -20.53
N GLU A 396 11.77 -19.76 -20.48
CA GLU A 396 12.01 -20.67 -21.60
C GLU A 396 11.73 -22.12 -21.22
N LEU A 397 11.47 -22.94 -22.23
CA LEU A 397 11.30 -24.38 -22.06
C LEU A 397 12.68 -25.03 -21.89
N THR A 398 12.81 -25.91 -20.91
CA THR A 398 13.97 -26.80 -20.77
C THR A 398 13.87 -27.95 -21.77
N ASP A 399 14.91 -28.77 -21.90
CA ASP A 399 14.85 -29.99 -22.73
C ASP A 399 13.76 -30.95 -22.21
N LEU A 400 13.62 -31.04 -20.89
CA LEU A 400 12.51 -31.74 -20.25
C LEU A 400 11.18 -31.09 -20.64
N GLY A 401 11.06 -29.77 -20.57
CA GLY A 401 9.85 -29.05 -20.93
C GLY A 401 9.44 -29.22 -22.38
N ARG A 402 10.41 -29.28 -23.31
CA ARG A 402 10.16 -29.58 -24.73
C ARG A 402 9.66 -31.01 -24.91
N SER A 403 10.26 -31.97 -24.23
CA SER A 403 9.83 -33.38 -24.26
C SER A 403 8.39 -33.52 -23.73
N VAL A 404 8.08 -32.84 -22.62
CA VAL A 404 6.74 -32.75 -22.04
C VAL A 404 5.75 -32.08 -23.00
N CYS A 405 6.14 -31.01 -23.70
CA CYS A 405 5.30 -30.37 -24.72
C CYS A 405 5.00 -31.33 -25.88
N SER A 406 6.01 -32.06 -26.39
CA SER A 406 5.82 -33.06 -27.44
C SER A 406 4.86 -34.17 -27.02
N SER A 407 5.00 -34.72 -25.81
CA SER A 407 4.06 -35.71 -25.27
C SER A 407 2.65 -35.15 -25.09
N ALA A 408 2.52 -33.86 -24.81
CA ALA A 408 1.24 -33.14 -24.70
C ALA A 408 0.68 -32.64 -26.04
N HIS A 409 1.28 -33.01 -27.18
CA HIS A 409 0.89 -32.59 -28.53
C HIS A 409 0.92 -31.05 -28.72
N ILE A 410 1.84 -30.38 -28.02
CA ILE A 410 2.11 -28.94 -28.17
C ILE A 410 3.27 -28.78 -29.15
N GLU A 411 3.02 -28.11 -30.27
CA GLU A 411 4.09 -27.75 -31.20
C GLU A 411 5.05 -26.73 -30.58
N THR A 412 6.32 -27.09 -30.49
CA THR A 412 7.38 -26.16 -30.06
C THR A 412 8.31 -25.87 -31.21
N PRO A 413 8.64 -24.60 -31.50
CA PRO A 413 9.66 -24.28 -32.50
C PRO A 413 11.02 -24.88 -32.09
N PRO A 414 11.94 -25.13 -33.06
CA PRO A 414 13.28 -25.63 -32.78
C PRO A 414 13.98 -24.82 -31.70
N SER A 415 14.90 -25.44 -30.97
CA SER A 415 15.66 -24.70 -29.97
C SER A 415 16.44 -23.56 -30.65
N PRO A 416 16.19 -22.30 -30.26
CA PRO A 416 16.92 -21.18 -30.85
C PRO A 416 18.41 -21.33 -30.54
N GLN A 417 19.28 -21.09 -31.51
CA GLN A 417 20.72 -20.95 -31.27
C GLN A 417 21.02 -19.67 -30.46
N GLU A 418 20.15 -18.67 -30.57
CA GLU A 418 20.24 -17.39 -29.87
C GLU A 418 19.58 -17.42 -28.49
N SER A 419 20.22 -16.79 -27.51
CA SER A 419 19.67 -16.68 -26.16
C SER A 419 18.34 -15.90 -26.12
N LEU A 420 17.48 -16.21 -25.14
CA LEU A 420 16.22 -15.49 -24.94
C LEU A 420 16.44 -13.99 -24.66
N GLU A 421 17.56 -13.66 -24.01
CA GLU A 421 18.00 -12.29 -23.75
C GLU A 421 18.28 -11.52 -25.04
N HIS A 422 19.07 -12.11 -25.95
CA HIS A 422 19.42 -11.48 -27.23
C HIS A 422 18.18 -11.24 -28.09
N ARG A 423 17.32 -12.25 -28.22
CA ARG A 423 16.03 -12.14 -28.93
C ARG A 423 15.10 -11.08 -28.35
N TYR A 424 15.05 -10.95 -27.02
CA TYR A 424 14.29 -9.90 -26.36
C TYR A 424 14.80 -8.52 -26.77
N TRP A 425 16.11 -8.31 -26.71
CA TRP A 425 16.71 -7.02 -27.04
C TRP A 425 16.65 -6.67 -28.53
N ILE A 426 16.74 -7.65 -29.44
CA ILE A 426 16.41 -7.45 -30.86
C ILE A 426 14.99 -6.91 -30.99
N ARG A 427 14.01 -7.55 -30.33
CA ARG A 427 12.60 -7.12 -30.43
C ARG A 427 12.36 -5.73 -29.84
N GLN A 428 13.01 -5.38 -28.74
CA GLN A 428 12.89 -4.03 -28.16
C GLN A 428 13.56 -2.96 -29.02
N THR A 429 14.73 -3.28 -29.59
CA THR A 429 15.46 -2.39 -30.49
C THR A 429 14.67 -2.14 -31.77
N ALA A 430 14.09 -3.18 -32.37
CA ALA A 430 13.20 -3.06 -33.52
C ALA A 430 12.04 -2.10 -33.22
N LYS A 431 11.31 -2.31 -32.11
CA LYS A 431 10.22 -1.42 -31.67
C LYS A 431 10.67 0.03 -31.47
N TYR A 432 11.88 0.25 -30.98
CA TYR A 432 12.43 1.59 -30.77
C TYR A 432 12.63 2.35 -32.08
N PHE A 433 13.10 1.66 -33.14
CA PHE A 433 13.26 2.27 -34.46
C PHE A 433 11.93 2.37 -35.21
N GLU A 434 11.04 1.38 -35.14
CA GLU A 434 9.67 1.45 -35.70
C GLU A 434 8.93 2.70 -35.22
N LYS A 435 8.96 2.98 -33.90
CA LYS A 435 8.35 4.18 -33.31
C LYS A 435 8.91 5.51 -33.83
N ARG A 436 10.09 5.49 -34.45
CA ARG A 436 10.73 6.65 -35.07
C ARG A 436 10.54 6.69 -36.59
N GLY A 437 9.62 5.87 -37.12
CA GLY A 437 9.28 5.85 -38.54
C GLY A 437 10.34 5.18 -39.41
N TYR A 438 11.10 4.22 -38.87
CA TYR A 438 11.96 3.36 -39.68
C TYR A 438 11.20 2.09 -40.09
N GLU A 439 11.42 1.64 -41.33
CA GLU A 439 11.05 0.32 -41.79
C GLU A 439 12.08 -0.70 -41.30
N ILE A 440 11.63 -1.77 -40.63
CA ILE A 440 12.51 -2.72 -39.95
C ILE A 440 12.45 -4.11 -40.57
N THR A 441 13.63 -4.68 -40.83
CA THR A 441 13.82 -6.10 -41.18
C THR A 441 14.76 -6.76 -40.18
N CYS A 442 14.27 -7.72 -39.39
CA CYS A 442 15.13 -8.51 -38.49
C CYS A 442 15.81 -9.66 -39.24
N GLY A 443 17.06 -9.98 -38.90
CA GLY A 443 17.83 -11.08 -39.50
C GLY A 443 18.11 -10.87 -41.00
N HIS A 444 18.47 -9.65 -41.40
CA HIS A 444 18.67 -9.33 -42.82
C HIS A 444 19.94 -9.99 -43.36
N PRO A 445 19.84 -10.84 -44.41
CA PRO A 445 21.01 -11.53 -44.96
C PRO A 445 21.95 -10.55 -45.66
N VAL A 446 23.24 -10.72 -45.43
CA VAL A 446 24.32 -9.98 -46.08
C VAL A 446 24.97 -10.90 -47.10
N LYS A 447 25.09 -10.45 -48.36
CA LYS A 447 25.71 -11.23 -49.46
C LYS A 447 27.11 -11.70 -49.04
N GLY A 448 27.25 -13.01 -48.85
CA GLY A 448 28.52 -13.69 -48.56
C GLY A 448 29.00 -13.65 -47.11
N ASN A 449 28.27 -13.03 -46.15
CA ASN A 449 28.84 -12.77 -44.82
C ASN A 449 27.84 -12.83 -43.63
N GLY A 450 26.89 -13.78 -43.66
CA GLY A 450 25.93 -13.99 -42.56
C GLY A 450 24.72 -13.06 -42.64
N ALA A 451 24.14 -12.70 -41.49
CA ALA A 451 22.99 -11.79 -41.39
C ALA A 451 23.23 -10.75 -40.30
N VAL A 452 22.65 -9.55 -40.45
CA VAL A 452 22.63 -8.50 -39.43
C VAL A 452 21.37 -8.67 -38.58
N ASP A 453 21.48 -8.46 -37.26
CA ASP A 453 20.37 -8.59 -36.33
C ASP A 453 19.13 -7.77 -36.76
N ILE A 454 19.33 -6.50 -37.12
CA ILE A 454 18.27 -5.60 -37.57
C ILE A 454 18.77 -4.66 -38.68
N LEU A 455 18.04 -4.60 -39.79
CA LEU A 455 18.15 -3.54 -40.78
C LEU A 455 17.03 -2.52 -40.56
N ALA A 456 17.38 -1.26 -40.33
CA ALA A 456 16.46 -0.13 -40.18
C ALA A 456 16.62 0.85 -41.35
N GLN A 457 15.53 1.12 -42.08
CA GLN A 457 15.53 1.97 -43.27
C GLN A 457 14.64 3.20 -43.08
N ARG A 458 15.12 4.37 -43.45
CA ARG A 458 14.33 5.61 -43.45
C ARG A 458 14.88 6.61 -44.47
N GLY A 459 14.02 7.09 -45.37
CA GLY A 459 14.41 8.11 -46.36
C GLY A 459 15.57 7.70 -47.28
N GLY A 460 15.63 6.42 -47.67
CA GLY A 460 16.72 5.86 -48.48
C GLY A 460 17.98 5.45 -47.71
N GLN A 461 18.13 5.86 -46.45
CA GLN A 461 19.27 5.48 -45.62
C GLN A 461 19.08 4.08 -45.01
N ARG A 462 20.09 3.21 -45.13
CA ARG A 462 20.16 1.86 -44.56
C ARG A 462 21.05 1.84 -43.33
N THR A 463 20.44 1.65 -42.16
CA THR A 463 21.15 1.50 -40.88
C THR A 463 21.16 0.03 -40.45
N ALA A 464 22.34 -0.56 -40.34
CA ALA A 464 22.52 -1.87 -39.71
C ALA A 464 22.59 -1.69 -38.19
N VAL A 465 21.87 -2.52 -37.43
CA VAL A 465 21.88 -2.52 -35.97
C VAL A 465 22.22 -3.92 -35.47
N GLU A 466 23.25 -4.01 -34.63
CA GLU A 466 23.70 -5.25 -33.98
C GLU A 466 23.45 -5.14 -32.47
N VAL A 467 22.92 -6.20 -31.87
CA VAL A 467 22.62 -6.26 -30.44
C VAL A 467 23.64 -7.14 -29.74
N GLU A 468 24.34 -6.58 -28.75
CA GLU A 468 25.38 -7.30 -28.01
C GLU A 468 24.97 -7.53 -26.56
N THR A 469 24.89 -8.81 -26.18
CA THR A 469 24.53 -9.23 -24.82
C THR A 469 25.73 -9.59 -23.93
N GLY A 470 26.96 -9.41 -24.42
CA GLY A 470 28.21 -9.76 -23.74
C GLY A 470 28.62 -11.24 -23.91
N LYS A 471 27.99 -11.95 -24.84
CA LYS A 471 28.21 -13.39 -25.09
C LYS A 471 28.62 -13.67 -26.54
N SER A 472 28.62 -12.66 -27.40
CA SER A 472 28.94 -12.77 -28.82
C SER A 472 30.31 -12.18 -29.15
N ASN A 473 30.90 -12.64 -30.26
CA ASN A 473 32.22 -12.17 -30.71
C ASN A 473 32.08 -10.91 -31.57
N ILE A 474 32.13 -9.75 -30.91
CA ILE A 474 31.91 -8.41 -31.49
C ILE A 474 32.85 -8.11 -32.65
N LYS A 475 34.12 -8.52 -32.56
CA LYS A 475 35.12 -8.29 -33.62
C LYS A 475 34.75 -8.95 -34.94
N THR A 476 34.21 -10.17 -34.87
CA THR A 476 33.78 -10.92 -36.05
C THR A 476 32.52 -10.31 -36.66
N ASN A 477 31.58 -9.83 -35.85
CA ASN A 477 30.37 -9.15 -36.34
C ASN A 477 30.69 -7.77 -36.95
N LEU A 478 31.60 -7.00 -36.33
CA LEU A 478 32.06 -5.71 -36.85
C LEU A 478 32.74 -5.83 -38.23
N ALA A 479 33.56 -6.86 -38.43
CA ALA A 479 34.24 -7.10 -39.71
C ALA A 479 33.24 -7.48 -40.82
N LYS A 480 32.20 -8.24 -40.50
CA LYS A 480 31.13 -8.61 -41.45
C LYS A 480 30.32 -7.38 -41.87
N THR A 481 29.83 -6.59 -40.92
CA THR A 481 28.89 -5.49 -41.17
C THR A 481 29.54 -4.30 -41.89
N LYS A 482 30.86 -4.08 -41.73
CA LYS A 482 31.61 -3.05 -42.48
C LYS A 482 31.73 -3.31 -43.98
N SER A 483 31.68 -4.57 -44.42
CA SER A 483 31.82 -4.95 -45.84
C SER A 483 30.50 -4.92 -46.63
N ALA A 484 29.38 -4.59 -45.98
CA ALA A 484 28.04 -4.82 -46.49
C ALA A 484 27.33 -3.59 -47.10
N GLY A 485 28.01 -2.43 -47.18
CA GLY A 485 27.49 -1.23 -47.86
C GLY A 485 26.32 -0.54 -47.15
N PHE A 486 26.27 -0.57 -45.82
CA PHE A 486 25.30 0.19 -45.01
C PHE A 486 25.78 1.63 -44.79
N ASP A 487 24.85 2.60 -44.81
CA ASP A 487 25.16 4.02 -44.59
C ASP A 487 25.53 4.32 -43.14
N ARG A 488 24.99 3.53 -42.21
CA ARG A 488 25.24 3.65 -40.77
C ARG A 488 25.21 2.29 -40.11
N ILE A 489 26.08 2.12 -39.11
CA ILE A 489 26.10 0.93 -38.24
C ILE A 489 25.90 1.39 -36.81
N VAL A 490 24.99 0.74 -36.07
CA VAL A 490 24.67 1.02 -34.68
C VAL A 490 24.85 -0.26 -33.86
N PHE A 491 25.59 -0.17 -32.76
CA PHE A 491 25.71 -1.25 -31.80
C PHE A 491 24.90 -0.93 -30.56
N VAL A 492 24.09 -1.90 -30.11
CA VAL A 492 23.27 -1.80 -28.91
C VAL A 492 23.82 -2.77 -27.88
N ALA A 493 24.65 -2.27 -26.97
CA ALA A 493 25.12 -3.02 -25.82
C ALA A 493 24.02 -3.10 -24.74
N THR A 494 23.71 -4.31 -24.28
CA THR A 494 22.63 -4.53 -23.30
C THR A 494 23.12 -4.58 -21.85
N SER A 495 24.45 -4.55 -21.64
CA SER A 495 25.10 -4.52 -20.33
C SER A 495 26.42 -3.73 -20.36
N PRO A 496 26.94 -3.26 -19.21
CA PRO A 496 28.27 -2.63 -19.16
C PRO A 496 29.40 -3.55 -19.64
N ALA A 497 29.30 -4.86 -19.42
CA ALA A 497 30.25 -5.84 -19.93
C ALA A 497 30.24 -5.90 -21.47
N ALA A 498 29.06 -5.75 -22.09
CA ALA A 498 28.89 -5.68 -23.54
C ALA A 498 29.44 -4.38 -24.17
N VAL A 499 29.64 -3.31 -23.38
CA VAL A 499 30.26 -2.06 -23.86
C VAL A 499 31.78 -2.19 -23.97
N SER A 500 32.39 -3.04 -23.15
CA SER A 500 33.85 -3.21 -23.05
C SER A 500 34.42 -4.35 -23.89
N ALA A 501 33.56 -5.17 -24.50
CA ALA A 501 33.93 -6.28 -25.37
C ALA A 501 34.04 -5.80 -26.83
#